data_AF-A0AAU3SHQ5-F1
#
_entry.id   AF-A0AAU3SHQ5-F1
#
_cell.length_a   1.000
_cell.length_b   1.000
_cell.length_c   1.000
_cell.angle_alpha   90.00
_cell.angle_beta   90.00
_cell.angle_gamma   90.00
#
_symmetry.space_group_name_H-M   'P 1'
#
loop_
_entity.id
_entity.type
_entity.pdbx_description
1 polymer ?
#
loop_
_entity_poly.entity_id
_entity_poly.type
_entity_poly.pdbx_seq_one_letter_code
_entity_poly.pdbx_strand_id
1 'polypeptide(L)'
;MIQSHPEVSSSGEFKGFNEARRIMWCYEARARVCERFEETSFIGDTNVAAVHVDNTTRADRVFLVAFDEAGRQVGVDTLYIDGPNQHLDIASEFDHDFTGMDVVPDSQLDQAISRENGWVVNLKVLREYEPLVDRRATQRAVFLMHLQDMMKTGDVRGFLFGRGESDETDAA
;
A
#
# COMPACT_ATOMS: atom_id res chain seq x y z
N MET A 1 -2.42 15.82 -8.33
CA MET A 1 -3.09 16.51 -7.21
C MET A 1 -2.81 15.66 -5.99
N ILE A 2 -2.01 16.15 -5.03
CA ILE A 2 -1.62 15.37 -3.85
C ILE A 2 -2.89 14.99 -3.11
N GLN A 3 -3.21 13.70 -2.99
CA GLN A 3 -4.16 13.28 -1.96
C GLN A 3 -3.46 13.51 -0.63
N SER A 4 -3.71 14.68 -0.05
CA SER A 4 -3.19 15.08 1.23
C SER A 4 -3.53 14.01 2.26
N HIS A 5 -2.57 13.69 3.12
CA HIS A 5 -2.80 12.96 4.36
C HIS A 5 -4.10 13.45 5.00
N PRO A 6 -4.95 12.57 5.58
CA PRO A 6 -6.11 13.05 6.28
C PRO A 6 -5.56 13.82 7.48
N GLU A 7 -5.72 15.15 7.48
CA GLU A 7 -5.34 15.99 8.60
C GLU A 7 -6.00 15.38 9.85
N VAL A 8 -5.18 15.21 10.90
CA VAL A 8 -5.65 14.76 12.20
C VAL A 8 -6.52 15.89 12.75
N SER A 9 -7.80 15.88 12.38
CA SER A 9 -8.81 16.72 13.00
C SER A 9 -8.85 16.39 14.48
N SER A 10 -8.56 17.37 15.34
CA SER A 10 -8.71 17.28 16.81
C SER A 10 -10.17 17.15 17.28
N SER A 11 -11.02 16.59 16.43
CA SER A 11 -12.32 16.04 16.82
C SER A 11 -12.02 14.94 17.84
N GLY A 12 -12.87 14.74 18.84
CA GLY A 12 -12.72 13.71 19.89
C GLY A 12 -12.77 12.26 19.39
N GLU A 13 -12.38 12.02 18.13
CA GLU A 13 -12.18 10.72 17.52
C GLU A 13 -11.06 9.94 18.21
N PHE A 14 -11.30 8.65 18.36
CA PHE A 14 -10.36 7.76 19.02
C PHE A 14 -9.06 7.64 18.21
N LYS A 15 -7.92 7.67 18.92
CA LYS A 15 -6.60 7.60 18.29
C LYS A 15 -6.40 6.31 17.50
N GLY A 16 -6.88 5.16 18.02
CA GLY A 16 -6.82 3.88 17.31
C GLY A 16 -7.75 3.83 16.09
N PHE A 17 -8.87 4.55 16.05
CA PHE A 17 -9.67 4.69 14.83
C PHE A 17 -8.87 5.38 13.71
N ASN A 18 -8.19 6.48 14.03
CA ASN A 18 -7.36 7.19 13.05
C ASN A 18 -6.17 6.35 12.58
N GLU A 19 -5.53 5.61 13.48
CA GLU A 19 -4.43 4.70 13.14
C GLU A 19 -4.91 3.50 12.30
N ALA A 20 -6.07 2.91 12.66
CA ALA A 20 -6.70 1.85 11.87
C ALA A 20 -7.03 2.32 10.45
N ARG A 21 -7.58 3.53 10.30
CA ARG A 21 -7.84 4.14 8.99
C ARG A 21 -6.57 4.32 8.18
N ARG A 22 -5.48 4.79 8.82
CA ARG A 22 -4.17 4.92 8.17
C ARG A 22 -3.64 3.57 7.70
N ILE A 23 -3.68 2.54 8.55
CA ILE A 23 -3.23 1.18 8.22
C ILE A 23 -4.03 0.62 7.02
N MET A 24 -5.35 0.79 7.04
CA MET A 24 -6.22 0.39 5.92
C MET A 24 -5.87 1.11 4.62
N TRP A 25 -5.65 2.43 4.67
CA TRP A 25 -5.23 3.19 3.49
C TRP A 25 -3.90 2.66 2.94
N CYS A 26 -2.88 2.46 3.78
CA CYS A 26 -1.60 1.90 3.32
C CYS A 26 -1.78 0.53 2.66
N TYR A 27 -2.61 -0.34 3.22
CA TYR A 27 -2.97 -1.62 2.60
C TYR A 27 -3.66 -1.46 1.25
N GLU A 28 -4.66 -0.59 1.15
CA GLU A 28 -5.38 -0.33 -0.10
C GLU A 28 -4.45 0.25 -1.17
N ALA A 29 -3.50 1.10 -0.80
CA ALA A 29 -2.49 1.61 -1.72
C ALA A 29 -1.61 0.47 -2.27
N ARG A 30 -1.10 -0.41 -1.40
CA ARG A 30 -0.29 -1.56 -1.83
C ARG A 30 -1.07 -2.54 -2.69
N ALA A 31 -2.30 -2.86 -2.31
CA ALA A 31 -3.18 -3.75 -3.06
C ALA A 31 -3.46 -3.19 -4.47
N ARG A 32 -3.74 -1.88 -4.57
CA ARG A 32 -3.99 -1.21 -5.85
C ARG A 32 -2.77 -1.28 -6.77
N VAL A 33 -1.55 -1.07 -6.27
CA VAL A 33 -0.34 -1.24 -7.10
C VAL A 33 -0.28 -2.64 -7.69
N CYS A 34 -0.51 -3.67 -6.87
CA CYS A 34 -0.48 -5.06 -7.35
C CYS A 34 -1.55 -5.32 -8.43
N GLU A 35 -2.80 -4.96 -8.15
CA GLU A 35 -3.92 -5.12 -9.10
C GLU A 35 -3.62 -4.43 -10.45
N ARG A 36 -3.04 -3.23 -10.42
CA ARG A 36 -2.71 -2.49 -11.64
C ARG A 36 -1.55 -3.10 -12.41
N PHE A 37 -0.56 -3.65 -11.74
CA PHE A 37 0.56 -4.34 -12.40
C PHE A 37 0.16 -5.72 -12.95
N GLU A 38 -0.87 -6.38 -12.39
CA GLU A 38 -1.46 -7.59 -12.97
C GLU A 38 -2.12 -7.35 -14.34
N GLU A 39 -2.52 -6.12 -14.65
CA GLU A 39 -3.00 -5.74 -15.99
C GLU A 39 -1.88 -5.59 -17.03
N THR A 40 -0.61 -5.60 -16.59
CA THR A 40 0.57 -5.43 -17.45
C THR A 40 1.28 -6.77 -17.66
N SER A 41 2.03 -6.89 -18.76
CA SER A 41 2.91 -8.05 -18.96
C SER A 41 4.19 -8.01 -18.11
N PHE A 42 4.54 -6.86 -17.52
CA PHE A 42 5.80 -6.64 -16.82
C PHE A 42 5.92 -7.45 -15.52
N ILE A 43 4.81 -7.71 -14.82
CA ILE A 43 4.85 -8.46 -13.57
C ILE A 43 5.35 -9.90 -13.79
N GLY A 44 4.98 -10.51 -14.91
CA GLY A 44 5.38 -11.87 -15.29
C GLY A 44 6.72 -11.97 -16.02
N ASP A 45 7.26 -10.87 -16.56
CA ASP A 45 8.52 -10.88 -17.30
C ASP A 45 9.72 -10.71 -16.36
N THR A 46 10.42 -11.82 -16.10
CA THR A 46 11.62 -11.87 -15.26
C THR A 46 12.77 -10.98 -15.73
N ASN A 47 12.77 -10.53 -16.98
CA ASN A 47 13.80 -9.62 -17.50
C ASN A 47 13.56 -8.16 -17.11
N VAL A 48 12.34 -7.83 -16.65
CA VAL A 48 12.01 -6.50 -16.15
C VAL A 48 12.39 -6.44 -14.67
N ALA A 49 13.32 -5.54 -14.33
CA ALA A 49 13.74 -5.28 -12.96
C ALA A 49 13.01 -4.09 -12.34
N ALA A 50 12.71 -3.07 -13.15
CA ALA A 50 12.08 -1.85 -12.69
C ALA A 50 11.06 -1.32 -13.71
N VAL A 51 10.06 -0.60 -13.21
CA VAL A 51 9.10 0.13 -14.06
C VAL A 51 9.00 1.57 -13.57
N HIS A 52 9.34 2.51 -14.45
CA HIS A 52 9.07 3.93 -14.23
C HIS A 52 7.60 4.21 -14.56
N VAL A 53 6.91 4.83 -13.62
CA VAL A 53 5.52 5.23 -13.72
C VAL A 53 5.48 6.74 -13.88
N ASP A 54 5.18 7.20 -15.09
CA ASP A 54 5.14 8.61 -15.42
C ASP A 54 3.88 9.25 -14.81
N ASN A 55 4.10 10.27 -13.98
CA ASN A 55 3.06 11.02 -13.28
C ASN A 55 2.75 12.36 -13.96
N THR A 56 3.31 12.61 -15.15
CA THR A 56 3.10 13.84 -15.88
C THR A 56 1.82 13.79 -16.73
N THR A 57 0.85 14.55 -16.23
CA THR A 57 -0.11 15.37 -16.99
C THR A 57 -1.41 14.78 -17.53
N ARG A 58 -1.64 13.45 -17.54
CA ARG A 58 -2.93 12.92 -18.02
C ARG A 58 -3.71 12.17 -16.95
N ALA A 59 -4.87 12.72 -16.59
CA ALA A 59 -5.75 12.13 -15.59
C ALA A 59 -6.42 10.82 -16.05
N ASP A 60 -6.41 10.52 -17.35
CA ASP A 60 -7.11 9.37 -17.96
C ASP A 60 -6.19 8.19 -18.25
N ARG A 61 -4.86 8.31 -18.03
CA ARG A 61 -3.91 7.25 -18.33
C ARG A 61 -2.58 7.43 -17.59
N VAL A 62 -1.90 6.31 -17.38
CA VAL A 62 -0.56 6.23 -16.79
C VAL A 62 0.38 5.59 -17.79
N PHE A 63 1.50 6.24 -18.08
CA PHE A 63 2.52 5.67 -18.96
C PHE A 63 3.56 4.91 -18.14
N LEU A 64 3.89 3.71 -18.60
CA LEU A 64 4.83 2.81 -17.96
C LEU A 64 6.02 2.59 -18.88
N VAL A 65 7.23 2.67 -18.33
CA VAL A 65 8.46 2.31 -19.04
C VAL A 65 9.19 1.26 -18.23
N ALA A 66 9.42 0.08 -18.82
CA ALA A 66 10.07 -1.04 -18.19
C ALA A 66 11.57 -1.06 -18.48
N PHE A 67 12.36 -1.41 -17.47
CA PHE A 67 13.82 -1.47 -17.53
C PHE A 67 14.34 -2.82 -17.04
N ASP A 68 15.43 -3.29 -17.64
CA ASP A 68 16.19 -4.44 -17.16
C ASP A 68 17.11 -4.08 -15.96
N GLU A 69 17.80 -5.08 -15.41
CA GLU A 69 18.75 -4.89 -14.30
C GLU A 69 19.91 -3.95 -14.65
N ALA A 70 20.25 -3.80 -15.93
CA ALA A 70 21.29 -2.88 -16.39
C ALA A 70 20.75 -1.44 -16.59
N GLY A 71 19.48 -1.21 -16.28
CA GLY A 71 18.81 0.08 -16.46
C GLY A 71 18.54 0.44 -17.93
N ARG A 72 18.47 -0.56 -18.83
CA ARG A 72 18.10 -0.37 -20.23
C ARG A 72 16.61 -0.57 -20.41
N GLN A 73 15.99 0.28 -21.20
CA GLN A 73 14.58 0.17 -21.53
C GLN A 73 14.32 -1.11 -22.34
N VAL A 74 13.38 -1.92 -21.86
CA VAL A 74 12.97 -3.18 -22.49
C VAL A 74 11.52 -3.17 -22.95
N GLY A 75 10.70 -2.23 -22.48
CA GLY A 75 9.30 -2.16 -22.87
C GLY A 75 8.62 -0.85 -22.46
N VAL A 76 7.44 -0.63 -23.01
CA VAL A 76 6.51 0.43 -22.62
C VAL A 76 5.10 -0.11 -22.58
N ASP A 77 4.28 0.43 -21.69
CA ASP A 77 2.86 0.10 -21.60
C ASP A 77 2.06 1.35 -21.18
N THR A 78 0.74 1.29 -21.32
CA THR A 78 -0.15 2.37 -20.90
C THR A 78 -1.38 1.79 -20.22
N LEU A 79 -1.54 2.14 -18.95
CA LEU A 79 -2.73 1.80 -18.19
C LEU A 79 -3.77 2.92 -18.31
N TYR A 80 -4.97 2.59 -18.75
CA TYR A 80 -6.09 3.53 -18.81
C TYR A 80 -6.77 3.66 -17.45
N ILE A 81 -7.28 4.86 -17.15
CA ILE A 81 -8.00 5.18 -15.91
C ILE A 81 -9.44 5.51 -16.28
N ASP A 82 -10.31 4.52 -16.17
CA ASP A 82 -11.76 4.62 -16.42
C ASP A 82 -12.56 4.97 -15.15
N GLY A 83 -11.94 4.80 -13.97
CA GLY A 83 -12.55 5.03 -12.68
C GLY A 83 -11.64 5.73 -11.67
N PRO A 84 -12.21 6.39 -10.64
CA PRO A 84 -11.45 7.20 -9.68
C PRO A 84 -10.44 6.38 -8.85
N ASN A 85 -10.61 5.06 -8.79
CA ASN A 85 -9.79 4.13 -8.03
C ASN A 85 -8.70 3.43 -8.88
N GLN A 86 -8.57 3.80 -10.15
CA GLN A 86 -7.63 3.16 -11.09
C GLN A 86 -6.38 3.99 -11.34
N HIS A 87 -6.27 5.18 -10.73
CA HIS A 87 -5.02 5.93 -10.74
C HIS A 87 -3.94 5.11 -10.02
N LEU A 88 -2.77 5.01 -10.64
CA LEU A 88 -1.63 4.27 -10.08
C LEU A 88 -0.79 5.23 -9.25
N ASP A 89 -1.20 5.43 -8.00
CA ASP A 89 -0.35 6.04 -6.98
C ASP A 89 0.52 4.94 -6.37
N ILE A 90 1.85 5.13 -6.38
CA ILE A 90 2.76 4.12 -5.87
C ILE A 90 2.82 4.18 -4.35
N ALA A 91 2.66 3.02 -3.74
CA ALA A 91 2.97 2.82 -2.33
C ALA A 91 4.49 2.85 -2.16
N SER A 92 4.97 3.66 -1.21
CA SER A 92 6.40 3.84 -0.93
C SER A 92 7.16 2.53 -0.78
N GLU A 93 6.52 1.49 -0.26
CA GLU A 93 7.07 0.16 -0.03
C GLU A 93 7.55 -0.56 -1.30
N PHE A 94 7.09 -0.10 -2.47
CA PHE A 94 7.54 -0.62 -3.76
C PHE A 94 8.46 0.34 -4.52
N ASP A 95 8.67 1.55 -4.00
CA ASP A 95 9.52 2.54 -4.66
C ASP A 95 11.00 2.16 -4.54
N HIS A 96 11.77 2.47 -5.57
CA HIS A 96 13.20 2.17 -5.63
C HIS A 96 14.01 2.78 -4.46
N ASP A 97 13.67 3.99 -4.01
CA ASP A 97 14.37 4.67 -2.92
C ASP A 97 14.15 3.96 -1.59
N PHE A 98 12.91 3.51 -1.36
CA PHE A 98 12.56 2.79 -0.13
C PHE A 98 13.09 1.35 -0.12
N THR A 99 13.06 0.69 -1.28
CA THR A 99 13.52 -0.70 -1.41
C THR A 99 15.05 -0.83 -1.50
N GLY A 100 15.76 0.29 -1.67
CA GLY A 100 17.21 0.29 -1.83
C GLY A 100 17.65 -0.41 -3.12
N MET A 101 16.87 -0.24 -4.20
CA MET A 101 17.18 -0.84 -5.49
C MET A 101 18.44 -0.20 -6.08
N ASP A 102 19.41 -1.02 -6.49
CA ASP A 102 20.61 -0.52 -7.16
C ASP A 102 20.24 0.04 -8.55
N VAL A 103 20.56 1.30 -8.79
CA VAL A 103 20.40 1.97 -10.08
C VAL A 103 21.78 2.18 -10.70
N VAL A 104 21.97 1.65 -11.91
CA VAL A 104 23.23 1.82 -12.63
C VAL A 104 23.37 3.28 -13.08
N PRO A 105 24.45 3.99 -12.70
CA PRO A 105 24.67 5.37 -13.12
C PRO A 105 24.72 5.52 -14.64
N ASP A 106 24.27 6.66 -15.15
CA ASP A 106 24.21 7.00 -16.58
C ASP A 106 23.31 6.06 -17.44
N SER A 107 22.60 5.12 -16.80
CA SER A 107 21.63 4.25 -17.48
C SER A 107 20.38 5.01 -17.91
N GLN A 108 19.54 4.38 -18.73
CA GLN A 108 18.27 4.99 -19.13
C GLN A 108 17.31 5.10 -17.94
N LEU A 109 17.40 4.16 -16.99
CA LEU A 109 16.66 4.22 -15.73
C LEU A 109 17.10 5.41 -14.86
N ASP A 110 18.41 5.60 -14.69
CA ASP A 110 18.99 6.74 -13.95
C ASP A 110 18.55 8.10 -14.55
N GLN A 111 18.57 8.18 -15.88
CA GLN A 111 18.05 9.34 -16.61
C GLN A 111 16.54 9.55 -16.45
N ALA A 112 15.76 8.48 -16.30
CA ALA A 112 14.32 8.57 -16.05
C ALA A 112 14.05 9.11 -14.64
N ILE A 113 14.76 8.59 -13.63
CA ILE A 113 14.69 9.08 -12.24
C ILE A 113 15.06 10.55 -12.15
N SER A 114 16.13 10.97 -12.84
CA SER A 114 16.63 12.34 -12.84
C SER A 114 15.65 13.38 -13.42
N ARG A 115 14.60 12.95 -14.13
CA ARG A 115 13.56 13.85 -14.64
C ARG A 115 12.53 14.25 -13.57
N GLU A 116 12.54 13.57 -12.41
CA GLU A 116 11.66 13.82 -11.26
C GLU A 116 10.17 13.82 -11.64
N ASN A 117 9.80 13.09 -12.70
CA ASN A 117 8.49 13.19 -13.32
C ASN A 117 7.60 11.96 -13.09
N GLY A 118 7.91 11.19 -12.05
CA GLY A 118 7.28 9.91 -11.78
C GLY A 118 7.88 9.21 -10.56
N TRP A 119 7.59 7.93 -10.47
CA TRP A 119 8.10 7.04 -9.43
C TRP A 119 8.65 5.78 -10.10
N VAL A 120 9.53 5.05 -9.42
CA VAL A 120 10.12 3.82 -9.96
C VAL A 120 9.76 2.65 -9.07
N VAL A 121 9.04 1.69 -9.64
CA VAL A 121 8.62 0.47 -8.95
C VAL A 121 9.71 -0.58 -9.10
N ASN A 122 10.13 -1.14 -7.97
CA ASN A 122 11.01 -2.31 -7.92
C ASN A 122 10.17 -3.58 -8.12
N LEU A 123 10.30 -4.19 -9.31
CA LEU A 123 9.49 -5.36 -9.69
C LEU A 123 9.88 -6.62 -8.93
N LYS A 124 11.10 -6.69 -8.39
CA LYS A 124 11.50 -7.80 -7.52
C LYS A 124 10.65 -7.81 -6.24
N VAL A 125 10.57 -6.66 -5.57
CA VAL A 125 9.80 -6.53 -4.32
C VAL A 125 8.31 -6.72 -4.60
N LEU A 126 7.80 -6.18 -5.71
CA LEU A 126 6.39 -6.35 -6.09
C LEU A 126 6.04 -7.82 -6.37
N ARG A 127 6.93 -8.61 -7.00
CA ARG A 127 6.70 -10.05 -7.25
C ARG A 127 6.76 -10.90 -5.98
N GLU A 128 7.59 -10.50 -5.02
CA GLU A 128 7.72 -11.19 -3.73
C GLU A 128 6.60 -10.80 -2.75
N TYR A 129 5.78 -9.79 -3.08
CA TYR A 129 4.67 -9.37 -2.26
C TYR A 129 3.57 -10.45 -2.20
N GLU A 130 3.10 -10.75 -0.98
CA GLU A 130 2.07 -11.75 -0.73
C GLU A 130 0.74 -11.08 -0.27
N PRO A 131 -0.23 -10.84 -1.19
CA PRO A 131 -1.44 -10.06 -0.87
C PRO A 131 -2.27 -10.65 0.27
N LEU A 132 -2.33 -11.98 0.35
CA LEU A 132 -3.08 -12.68 1.40
C LEU A 132 -2.43 -12.52 2.79
N VAL A 133 -1.11 -12.47 2.84
CA VAL A 133 -0.39 -12.27 4.10
C VAL A 133 -0.53 -10.83 4.56
N ASP A 134 -0.36 -9.86 3.66
CA ASP A 134 -0.53 -8.44 4.01
C ASP A 134 -1.98 -8.13 4.45
N ARG A 135 -2.98 -8.69 3.75
CA ARG A 135 -4.39 -8.55 4.16
C ARG A 135 -4.62 -9.07 5.58
N ARG A 136 -4.09 -10.26 5.91
CA ARG A 136 -4.25 -10.84 7.26
C ARG A 136 -3.49 -10.07 8.33
N ALA A 137 -2.33 -9.51 8.00
CA ALA A 137 -1.55 -8.67 8.90
C ALA A 137 -2.29 -7.35 9.18
N THR A 138 -2.78 -6.71 8.12
CA THR A 138 -3.59 -5.49 8.16
C THR A 138 -4.85 -5.67 9.02
N GLN A 139 -5.62 -6.74 8.79
CA GLN A 139 -6.82 -7.05 9.58
C GLN A 139 -6.51 -7.16 11.08
N ARG A 140 -5.40 -7.82 11.45
CA ARG A 140 -4.96 -7.93 12.85
C ARG A 140 -4.56 -6.58 13.42
N ALA A 141 -3.78 -5.79 12.68
CA ALA A 141 -3.32 -4.48 13.13
C ALA A 141 -4.50 -3.51 13.37
N VAL A 142 -5.46 -3.46 12.44
CA VAL A 142 -6.69 -2.67 12.56
C VAL A 142 -7.50 -3.09 13.79
N PHE A 143 -7.70 -4.39 14.01
CA PHE A 143 -8.38 -4.89 15.19
C PHE A 143 -7.69 -4.46 16.49
N LEU A 144 -6.37 -4.58 16.57
CA LEU A 144 -5.60 -4.18 17.74
C LEU A 144 -5.69 -2.68 18.03
N MET A 145 -5.72 -1.84 17.00
CA MET A 145 -5.89 -0.39 17.18
C MET A 145 -7.27 -0.06 17.76
N HIS A 146 -8.34 -0.67 17.24
CA HIS A 146 -9.68 -0.49 17.82
C HIS A 146 -9.80 -1.06 19.23
N LEU A 147 -9.16 -2.20 19.51
CA LEU A 147 -9.14 -2.79 20.85
C LEU A 147 -8.50 -1.85 21.87
N GLN A 148 -7.40 -1.18 21.50
CA GLN A 148 -6.75 -0.20 22.38
C GLN A 148 -7.69 0.95 22.77
N ASP A 149 -8.54 1.40 21.85
CA ASP A 149 -9.52 2.44 22.13
C ASP A 149 -10.63 1.93 23.05
N MET A 150 -11.20 0.77 22.74
CA MET A 150 -12.25 0.16 23.57
C MET A 150 -11.76 -0.16 24.99
N MET A 151 -10.48 -0.56 25.15
CA MET A 151 -9.90 -0.80 26.48
C MET A 151 -9.83 0.47 27.33
N LYS A 152 -9.60 1.63 26.71
CA LYS A 152 -9.54 2.92 27.42
C LYS A 152 -10.91 3.40 27.91
N THR A 153 -11.99 3.05 27.20
CA THR A 153 -13.37 3.41 27.56
C THR A 153 -14.02 2.41 28.51
N GLY A 154 -13.44 1.21 28.67
CA GLY A 154 -13.98 0.15 29.51
C GLY A 154 -15.02 -0.73 28.82
N ASP A 155 -15.24 -0.53 27.52
CA ASP A 155 -16.21 -1.30 26.70
C ASP A 155 -15.80 -2.77 26.53
N VAL A 156 -14.54 -3.11 26.76
CA VAL A 156 -14.01 -4.49 26.67
C VAL A 156 -14.13 -5.28 27.99
N ARG A 157 -14.54 -4.64 29.10
CA ARG A 157 -14.53 -5.27 30.44
C ARG A 157 -15.42 -6.51 30.54
N GLY A 158 -16.49 -6.60 29.75
CA GLY A 158 -17.38 -7.77 29.71
C GLY A 158 -16.94 -8.89 28.76
N PHE A 159 -15.92 -8.66 27.91
CA PHE A 159 -15.47 -9.62 26.90
C PHE A 159 -14.12 -10.28 27.29
N LEU A 160 -13.22 -9.55 27.95
CA LEU A 160 -11.90 -10.06 28.37
C LEU A 160 -11.92 -10.80 29.70
N PHE A 161 -12.78 -10.38 30.63
CA PHE A 161 -13.06 -11.12 31.84
C PHE A 161 -14.41 -11.75 31.58
N GLY A 162 -14.42 -13.03 31.23
CA GLY A 162 -15.65 -13.77 30.99
C GLY A 162 -16.64 -13.40 32.07
N ARG A 163 -17.87 -13.04 31.67
CA ARG A 163 -18.99 -12.88 32.59
C ARG A 163 -18.98 -14.13 33.44
N GLY A 164 -18.47 -14.01 34.67
CA GLY A 164 -18.48 -15.11 35.61
C GLY A 164 -19.92 -15.57 35.60
N GLU A 165 -20.14 -16.83 35.22
CA GLU A 165 -21.36 -17.51 35.57
C GLU A 165 -21.47 -17.28 37.07
N SER A 166 -22.33 -16.33 37.44
CA SER A 166 -22.80 -16.24 38.80
C SER A 166 -23.53 -17.55 38.98
N ASP A 167 -22.80 -18.53 39.52
CA ASP A 167 -23.33 -19.67 40.21
C ASP A 167 -24.32 -19.11 41.24
N GLU A 168 -25.58 -18.92 40.81
CA GLU A 168 -26.72 -19.04 41.70
C GLU A 168 -26.89 -20.53 42.00
N THR A 169 -25.88 -21.10 42.66
CA THR A 169 -26.08 -22.22 43.57
C THR A 169 -26.48 -21.60 44.90
N ASP A 170 -27.79 -21.47 45.11
CA ASP A 170 -28.49 -21.89 46.34
C ASP A 170 -29.79 -21.08 46.52
N ALA A 171 -30.92 -21.80 46.52
CA ALA A 171 -31.85 -21.78 47.65
C ALA A 171 -32.92 -22.88 47.49
N ALA A 172 -32.73 -23.95 48.27
CA ALA A 172 -33.73 -24.78 49.00
C ALA A 172 -35.01 -25.25 48.29
#